data_AF-A0A354B4Q4-F1
#
_entry.id   AF-A0A354B4Q4-F1
#
_cell.length_a   1.000
_cell.length_b   1.000
_cell.length_c   1.000
_cell.angle_alpha   90.00
_cell.angle_beta   90.00
_cell.angle_gamma   90.00
#
_symmetry.space_group_name_H-M   'P 1'
#
loop_
_entity.id
_entity.type
_entity.pdbx_description
1 polymer ?
#
loop_
_entity_poly.entity_id
_entity_poly.type
_entity_poly.pdbx_seq_one_letter_code
_entity_poly.pdbx_strand_id
1 'polypeptide(L)'
;MVITTALELKASQLIKPILLAVIVAAALVVFGLRLVPLPLGDRAIFEAVADGLRSGQRLYAEVYDNKDPLFFYAVAFQRLCGPMGGWLFEITALGLGAWSLSRLRQWLRGNHQTREDWLLGILGALLMSGGFWGAGQPQLPASALTLLSLLLLCQGHAFRAGLAAGVVAGFKLICLPLPIVFAICWLAPTVQPGQIKRYCSGLALALSTGALVLAFR
;
A
#
# COMPACT_ATOMS: atom_id res chain seq x y z
N MET A 1 -7.51 57.31 -6.10
CA MET A 1 -8.45 56.18 -6.18
C MET A 1 -7.93 54.98 -7.00
N VAL A 2 -7.04 55.18 -8.00
CA VAL A 2 -6.51 54.09 -8.87
C VAL A 2 -5.32 53.31 -8.25
N ILE A 3 -4.49 53.95 -7.41
CA ILE A 3 -3.33 53.30 -6.79
C ILE A 3 -3.75 52.31 -5.69
N THR A 4 -4.83 52.61 -4.97
CA THR A 4 -5.39 51.77 -3.90
C THR A 4 -5.91 50.43 -4.45
N THR A 5 -6.59 50.46 -5.60
CA THR A 5 -7.13 49.27 -6.27
C THR A 5 -6.03 48.36 -6.84
N ALA A 6 -4.93 48.93 -7.34
CA ALA A 6 -3.80 48.13 -7.84
C ALA A 6 -3.04 47.41 -6.71
N LEU A 7 -2.89 48.04 -5.54
CA LEU A 7 -2.31 47.44 -4.35
C LEU A 7 -3.20 46.32 -3.78
N GLU A 8 -4.51 46.53 -3.73
CA GLU A 8 -5.48 45.51 -3.29
C GLU A 8 -5.52 44.29 -4.23
N LEU A 9 -5.48 44.50 -5.55
CA LEU A 9 -5.39 43.43 -6.54
C LEU A 9 -4.11 42.61 -6.36
N LYS A 10 -2.96 43.27 -6.20
CA LYS A 10 -1.65 42.60 -6.04
C LYS A 10 -1.56 41.86 -4.70
N ALA A 11 -2.11 42.43 -3.63
CA ALA A 11 -2.24 41.76 -2.33
C ALA A 11 -3.15 40.54 -2.44
N SER A 12 -4.30 40.63 -3.11
CA SER A 12 -5.22 39.49 -3.30
C SER A 12 -4.59 38.35 -4.12
N GLN A 13 -3.72 38.67 -5.09
CA GLN A 13 -2.98 37.71 -5.90
C GLN A 13 -1.87 37.00 -5.11
N LEU A 14 -1.31 37.63 -4.07
CA LEU A 14 -0.31 37.05 -3.17
C LEU A 14 -0.93 36.29 -1.98
N ILE A 15 -2.06 36.76 -1.45
CA ILE A 15 -2.73 36.14 -0.29
C ILE A 15 -3.29 34.76 -0.66
N LYS A 16 -3.90 34.60 -1.83
CA LYS A 16 -4.48 33.32 -2.29
C LYS A 16 -3.49 32.16 -2.34
N PRO A 17 -2.31 32.27 -2.99
CA PRO A 17 -1.34 31.17 -3.03
C PRO A 17 -0.71 30.88 -1.67
N ILE A 18 -0.50 31.90 -0.82
CA ILE A 18 0.00 31.70 0.56
C ILE A 18 -1.03 30.93 1.38
N LEU A 19 -2.29 31.35 1.35
CA LEU A 19 -3.37 30.67 2.06
C LEU A 19 -3.52 29.22 1.57
N LEU A 20 -3.46 28.99 0.26
CA LEU A 20 -3.50 27.65 -0.32
C LEU A 20 -2.31 26.81 0.17
N ALA A 21 -1.09 27.35 0.16
CA ALA A 21 0.09 26.65 0.64
C ALA A 21 -0.02 26.27 2.13
N VAL A 22 -0.55 27.18 2.97
CA VAL A 22 -0.79 26.92 4.39
C VAL A 22 -1.83 25.82 4.58
N ILE A 23 -2.95 25.86 3.83
CA ILE A 23 -3.99 24.83 3.88
C ILE A 23 -3.43 23.47 3.46
N VAL A 24 -2.65 23.42 2.37
CA VAL A 24 -2.01 22.18 1.90
C VAL A 24 -1.00 21.66 2.92
N ALA A 25 -0.15 22.51 3.48
CA ALA A 25 0.81 22.12 4.50
C ALA A 25 0.11 21.58 5.76
N ALA A 26 -0.92 22.26 6.23
CA ALA A 26 -1.74 21.80 7.36
C ALA A 26 -2.40 20.45 7.06
N ALA A 27 -2.97 20.27 5.87
CA ALA A 27 -3.57 19.01 5.44
C ALA A 27 -2.52 17.87 5.40
N LEU A 28 -1.32 18.12 4.90
CA LEU A 28 -0.22 17.14 4.86
C LEU A 28 0.26 16.76 6.27
N VAL A 29 0.34 17.72 7.20
CA VAL A 29 0.69 17.46 8.60
C VAL A 29 -0.38 16.59 9.25
N VAL A 30 -1.66 16.97 9.15
CA VAL A 30 -2.78 16.20 9.71
C VAL A 30 -2.82 14.79 9.09
N PHE A 31 -2.64 14.69 7.78
CA PHE A 31 -2.57 13.40 7.09
C PHE A 31 -1.40 12.56 7.60
N GLY A 32 -0.20 13.13 7.70
CA GLY A 32 1.00 12.46 8.18
C GLY A 32 0.87 11.95 9.62
N LEU A 33 0.21 12.73 10.50
CA LEU A 33 -0.10 12.29 11.87
C LEU A 33 -1.10 11.14 11.91
N ARG A 34 -2.08 11.14 10.99
CA ARG A 34 -3.05 10.04 10.85
C ARG A 34 -2.39 8.72 10.42
N LEU A 35 -1.22 8.78 9.79
CA LEU A 35 -0.41 7.61 9.40
C LEU A 35 0.36 6.98 10.57
N VAL A 36 0.39 7.61 11.74
CA VAL A 36 1.09 7.04 12.90
C VAL A 36 0.23 5.88 13.46
N PRO A 37 0.71 4.63 13.43
CA PRO A 37 -0.02 3.52 14.02
C PRO A 37 0.06 3.60 15.54
N LEU A 38 -1.01 4.07 16.17
CA LEU A 38 -1.10 4.12 17.63
C LEU A 38 -1.41 2.73 18.20
N PRO A 39 -0.86 2.35 19.36
CA PRO A 39 -1.09 1.06 20.00
C PRO A 39 -2.47 1.00 20.67
N LEU A 40 -3.54 1.16 19.89
CA LEU A 40 -4.94 1.17 20.33
C LEU A 40 -5.74 0.10 19.58
N GLY A 41 -6.72 -0.52 20.27
CA GLY A 41 -7.57 -1.56 19.69
C GLY A 41 -6.77 -2.74 19.13
N ASP A 42 -7.14 -3.21 17.94
CA ASP A 42 -6.46 -4.29 17.20
C ASP A 42 -4.94 -4.09 17.10
N ARG A 43 -4.47 -2.85 16.96
CA ARG A 43 -3.04 -2.57 16.81
C ARG A 43 -2.23 -2.97 18.04
N ALA A 44 -2.78 -2.81 19.26
CA ALA A 44 -2.10 -3.23 20.48
C ALA A 44 -1.89 -4.75 20.52
N ILE A 45 -2.89 -5.52 20.04
CA ILE A 45 -2.80 -6.98 19.93
C ILE A 45 -1.72 -7.37 18.93
N PHE A 46 -1.67 -6.70 17.77
CA PHE A 46 -0.67 -6.97 16.75
C PHE A 46 0.76 -6.74 17.24
N GLU A 47 0.96 -5.67 18.01
CA GLU A 47 2.25 -5.38 18.60
C GLU A 47 2.65 -6.39 19.68
N ALA A 48 1.71 -6.83 20.52
CA ALA A 48 1.97 -7.87 21.51
C ALA A 48 2.37 -9.20 20.85
N VAL A 49 1.67 -9.60 19.79
CA VAL A 49 2.03 -10.81 19.01
C VAL A 49 3.42 -10.65 18.40
N ALA A 50 3.70 -9.50 17.79
CA ALA A 50 4.99 -9.20 17.17
C ALA A 50 6.15 -9.19 18.18
N ASP A 51 5.93 -8.72 19.41
CA ASP A 51 6.91 -8.80 20.50
C ASP A 51 7.16 -10.25 20.93
N GLY A 52 6.12 -11.08 20.97
CA GLY A 52 6.25 -12.52 21.15
C GLY A 52 7.19 -13.13 20.10
N LEU A 53 6.95 -12.86 18.80
CA LEU A 53 7.80 -13.35 17.71
C LEU A 53 9.25 -12.88 17.85
N ARG A 54 9.47 -11.63 18.25
CA ARG A 54 10.81 -11.09 18.50
C ARG A 54 11.52 -11.76 19.67
N SER A 55 10.77 -12.21 20.67
CA SER A 55 11.31 -12.97 21.80
C SER A 55 11.62 -14.44 21.46
N GLY A 56 11.33 -14.86 20.22
CA GLY A 56 11.57 -16.23 19.75
C GLY A 56 10.36 -17.15 19.86
N GLN A 57 9.18 -16.63 20.25
CA GLN A 57 7.95 -17.43 20.26
C GLN A 57 7.49 -17.76 18.85
N ARG A 58 6.87 -18.92 18.71
CA ARG A 58 6.38 -19.44 17.42
C ARG A 58 4.95 -19.01 17.13
N LEU A 59 4.73 -18.45 15.94
CA LEU A 59 3.42 -17.96 15.52
C LEU A 59 2.43 -19.13 15.37
N TYR A 60 1.24 -18.97 15.93
CA TYR A 60 0.15 -19.94 16.01
C TYR A 60 0.40 -21.20 16.85
N ALA A 61 1.57 -21.33 17.47
CA ALA A 61 1.85 -22.38 18.44
C ALA A 61 1.98 -21.84 19.87
N GLU A 62 2.74 -20.74 20.02
CA GLU A 62 3.05 -20.13 21.32
C GLU A 62 2.46 -18.73 21.45
N VAL A 63 2.34 -18.01 20.33
CA VAL A 63 1.67 -16.71 20.26
C VAL A 63 0.64 -16.73 19.13
N TYR A 64 -0.57 -16.24 19.38
CA TYR A 64 -1.70 -16.45 18.47
C TYR A 64 -2.54 -15.18 18.27
N ASP A 65 -2.97 -14.97 17.03
CA ASP A 65 -4.08 -14.10 16.63
C ASP A 65 -4.66 -14.63 15.31
N ASN A 66 -5.83 -14.16 14.88
CA ASN A 66 -6.50 -14.64 13.67
C ASN A 66 -6.07 -13.94 12.37
N LYS A 67 -5.15 -12.96 12.40
CA LYS A 67 -4.64 -12.34 11.17
C LYS A 67 -3.62 -13.22 10.46
N ASP A 68 -3.35 -12.84 9.22
CA ASP A 68 -2.43 -13.54 8.33
C ASP A 68 -0.95 -13.38 8.76
N PRO A 69 -0.12 -14.41 8.54
CA PRO A 69 1.15 -14.50 9.24
C PRO A 69 2.21 -13.48 8.85
N LEU A 70 2.33 -13.15 7.56
CA LEU A 70 3.35 -12.21 7.08
C LEU A 70 3.13 -10.81 7.66
N PHE A 71 1.88 -10.45 7.97
CA PHE A 71 1.57 -9.21 8.66
C PHE A 71 2.28 -9.11 10.03
N PHE A 72 2.24 -10.16 10.86
CA PHE A 72 2.93 -10.12 12.16
C PHE A 72 4.45 -10.04 12.04
N TYR A 73 5.04 -10.74 11.07
CA TYR A 73 6.47 -10.59 10.79
C TYR A 73 6.82 -9.18 10.30
N ALA A 74 5.95 -8.54 9.51
CA ALA A 74 6.12 -7.15 9.11
C ALA A 74 6.01 -6.20 10.30
N VAL A 75 5.07 -6.41 11.24
CA VAL A 75 4.96 -5.62 12.47
C VAL A 75 6.20 -5.84 13.37
N ALA A 76 6.68 -7.07 13.50
CA ALA A 76 7.92 -7.37 14.24
C ALA A 76 9.11 -6.60 13.64
N PHE A 77 9.23 -6.58 12.31
CA PHE A 77 10.25 -5.81 11.60
C PHE A 77 10.09 -4.30 11.79
N GLN A 78 8.87 -3.76 11.70
CA GLN A 78 8.60 -2.33 11.99
C GLN A 78 9.14 -1.95 13.37
N ARG A 79 8.90 -2.79 14.38
CA ARG A 79 9.38 -2.53 15.74
C ARG A 79 10.91 -2.58 15.85
N LEU A 80 11.62 -3.27 14.97
CA LEU A 80 13.10 -3.27 14.95
C LEU A 80 13.65 -1.92 14.47
N CYS A 81 12.90 -1.22 13.63
CA CYS A 81 13.23 0.12 13.14
C CYS A 81 12.88 1.24 14.15
N GLY A 82 12.53 0.90 15.39
CA GLY A 82 12.20 1.86 16.44
C GLY A 82 10.84 2.55 16.27
N PRO A 83 10.63 3.71 16.93
CA PRO A 83 9.32 4.38 16.99
C PRO A 83 8.75 4.78 15.61
N MET A 84 9.62 5.01 14.63
CA MET A 84 9.24 5.44 13.29
C MET A 84 8.93 4.29 12.34
N GLY A 85 9.25 3.04 12.71
CA GLY A 85 9.14 1.91 11.79
C GLY A 85 7.73 1.65 11.28
N GLY A 86 6.73 1.77 12.15
CA GLY A 86 5.32 1.66 11.76
C GLY A 86 4.91 2.76 10.78
N TRP A 87 5.24 4.01 11.07
CA TRP A 87 4.94 5.16 10.22
C TRP A 87 5.63 5.08 8.84
N LEU A 88 6.91 4.69 8.80
CA LEU A 88 7.64 4.47 7.56
C LEU A 88 7.02 3.35 6.71
N PHE A 89 6.54 2.29 7.36
CA PHE A 89 5.86 1.19 6.67
C PHE A 89 4.54 1.66 6.03
N GLU A 90 3.73 2.44 6.76
CA GLU A 90 2.48 3.04 6.25
C GLU A 90 2.75 3.95 5.03
N ILE A 91 3.74 4.84 5.13
CA ILE A 91 4.14 5.71 4.01
C ILE A 91 4.63 4.89 2.82
N THR A 92 5.39 3.83 3.07
CA THR A 92 5.90 2.97 2.00
C THR A 92 4.74 2.25 1.28
N ALA A 93 3.78 1.71 2.04
CA ALA A 93 2.60 1.06 1.46
C ALA A 93 1.74 2.04 0.66
N LEU A 94 1.50 3.25 1.19
CA LEU A 94 0.77 4.30 0.47
C LEU A 94 1.49 4.76 -0.78
N GLY A 95 2.80 5.00 -0.67
CA GLY A 95 3.65 5.39 -1.80
C GLY A 95 3.64 4.33 -2.90
N LEU A 96 3.69 3.05 -2.54
CA LEU A 96 3.60 1.94 -3.47
C LEU A 96 2.24 1.90 -4.18
N GLY A 97 1.14 2.07 -3.45
CA GLY A 97 -0.21 2.14 -4.03
C GLY A 97 -0.38 3.32 -4.97
N ALA A 98 0.03 4.52 -4.53
CA ALA A 98 0.01 5.75 -5.32
C ALA A 98 0.80 5.60 -6.62
N TRP A 99 2.05 5.13 -6.50
CA TRP A 99 2.92 4.87 -7.63
C TRP A 99 2.30 3.87 -8.59
N SER A 100 1.74 2.77 -8.07
CA SER A 100 1.12 1.73 -8.90
C SER A 100 -0.04 2.29 -9.72
N LEU A 101 -0.90 3.12 -9.12
CA LEU A 101 -2.02 3.77 -9.81
C LEU A 101 -1.56 4.79 -10.86
N SER A 102 -0.60 5.65 -10.52
CA SER A 102 -0.02 6.60 -11.47
C SER A 102 0.58 5.89 -12.68
N ARG A 103 1.32 4.80 -12.45
CA ARG A 103 1.92 3.99 -13.51
C ARG A 103 0.90 3.22 -14.34
N LEU A 104 -0.17 2.73 -13.72
CA LEU A 104 -1.24 2.03 -14.43
C LEU A 104 -1.95 2.98 -15.41
N ARG A 105 -2.24 4.21 -14.99
CA ARG A 105 -2.81 5.23 -15.89
C ARG A 105 -1.85 5.61 -17.01
N GLN A 106 -0.57 5.81 -16.72
CA GLN A 106 0.45 6.06 -17.74
C GLN A 106 0.47 4.94 -18.77
N TRP A 107 0.49 3.69 -18.31
CA TRP A 107 0.47 2.52 -19.17
C TRP A 107 -0.77 2.49 -20.07
N LEU A 108 -1.96 2.76 -19.53
CA LEU A 108 -3.21 2.83 -20.30
C LEU A 108 -3.21 3.94 -21.37
N ARG A 109 -2.42 5.00 -21.20
CA ARG A 109 -2.31 6.13 -22.15
C ARG A 109 -1.11 6.03 -23.10
N GLY A 110 -0.41 4.90 -23.14
CA GLY A 110 0.77 4.73 -24.00
C GLY A 110 2.06 5.33 -23.44
N ASN A 111 2.23 5.33 -22.11
CA ASN A 111 3.42 5.74 -21.36
C ASN A 111 3.78 7.24 -21.41
N HIS A 112 2.83 8.12 -21.76
CA HIS A 112 3.03 9.56 -21.63
C HIS A 112 2.72 10.03 -20.21
N GLN A 113 3.73 10.59 -19.54
CA GLN A 113 3.55 11.12 -18.19
C GLN A 113 2.94 12.52 -18.22
N THR A 114 1.85 12.67 -17.48
CA THR A 114 1.11 13.92 -17.31
C THR A 114 1.02 14.30 -15.84
N ARG A 115 0.74 15.58 -15.55
CA ARG A 115 0.47 16.05 -14.18
C ARG A 115 -0.74 15.33 -13.57
N GLU A 116 -1.70 14.92 -14.40
CA GLU A 116 -2.90 14.19 -13.97
C GLU A 116 -2.60 12.81 -13.41
N ASP A 117 -1.49 12.17 -13.80
CA ASP A 117 -1.10 10.86 -13.29
C ASP A 117 -0.64 10.95 -11.83
N TRP A 118 0.06 12.02 -11.48
CA TRP A 118 0.44 12.32 -10.10
C TRP A 118 -0.79 12.64 -9.25
N LEU A 119 -1.72 13.43 -9.79
CA LEU A 119 -2.99 13.71 -9.11
C LEU A 119 -3.77 12.43 -8.84
N LEU A 120 -3.85 11.51 -9.82
CA LEU A 120 -4.50 10.23 -9.61
C LEU A 120 -3.82 9.39 -8.53
N GLY A 121 -2.48 9.36 -8.50
CA GLY A 121 -1.73 8.64 -7.47
C GLY A 121 -2.02 9.18 -6.07
N ILE A 122 -2.01 10.50 -5.91
CA ILE A 122 -2.34 11.18 -4.65
C ILE A 122 -3.78 10.88 -4.24
N LEU A 123 -4.75 11.04 -5.14
CA LEU A 123 -6.16 10.73 -4.87
C LEU A 123 -6.35 9.26 -4.51
N GLY A 124 -5.65 8.36 -5.20
CA GLY A 124 -5.62 6.93 -4.89
C GLY A 124 -5.12 6.65 -3.48
N ALA A 125 -4.00 7.26 -3.08
CA ALA A 125 -3.47 7.14 -1.71
C ALA A 125 -4.48 7.64 -0.67
N LEU A 126 -5.17 8.76 -0.94
CA LEU A 126 -6.20 9.31 -0.06
C LEU A 126 -7.41 8.38 0.06
N LEU A 127 -7.81 7.73 -1.02
CA LEU A 127 -8.90 6.74 -1.02
C LEU A 127 -8.52 5.48 -0.24
N MET A 128 -7.28 4.98 -0.42
CA MET A 128 -6.76 3.83 0.33
C MET A 128 -6.63 4.11 1.83
N SER A 129 -6.45 5.38 2.21
CA SER A 129 -6.41 5.86 3.60
C SER A 129 -7.69 6.59 4.04
N GLY A 130 -8.83 6.24 3.41
CA GLY A 130 -10.15 6.84 3.64
C GLY A 130 -10.76 6.56 5.04
N GLY A 131 -12.05 6.86 5.22
CA GLY A 131 -12.69 6.89 6.55
C GLY A 131 -12.71 5.56 7.31
N PHE A 132 -12.69 4.41 6.62
CA PHE A 132 -12.69 3.08 7.23
C PHE A 132 -11.27 2.49 7.43
N TRP A 133 -10.25 3.23 7.05
CA TRP A 133 -8.86 2.83 7.24
C TRP A 133 -8.37 3.26 8.63
N GLY A 134 -7.68 2.33 9.30
CA GLY A 134 -6.90 2.59 10.50
C GLY A 134 -5.42 2.30 10.24
N ALA A 135 -4.53 3.16 10.73
CA ALA A 135 -3.10 2.95 10.63
C ALA A 135 -2.67 1.67 11.37
N GLY A 136 -1.68 0.97 10.83
CA GLY A 136 -1.12 -0.25 11.37
C GLY A 136 -1.93 -1.50 11.07
N GLN A 137 -2.88 -1.41 10.12
CA GLN A 137 -3.78 -2.50 9.75
C GLN A 137 -3.30 -3.23 8.47
N PRO A 138 -3.59 -4.54 8.32
CA PRO A 138 -3.13 -5.32 7.17
C PRO A 138 -3.72 -4.90 5.80
N GLN A 139 -4.82 -4.16 5.81
CA GLN A 139 -5.59 -3.78 4.61
C GLN A 139 -4.77 -2.90 3.66
N LEU A 140 -3.99 -1.97 4.18
CA LEU A 140 -3.25 -1.01 3.36
C LEU A 140 -2.12 -1.67 2.54
N PRO A 141 -1.18 -2.43 3.15
CA PRO A 141 -0.16 -3.12 2.37
C PRO A 141 -0.77 -4.14 1.40
N ALA A 142 -1.85 -4.84 1.78
CA ALA A 142 -2.55 -5.76 0.89
C ALA A 142 -3.15 -5.06 -0.34
N SER A 143 -3.74 -3.87 -0.15
CA SER A 143 -4.30 -3.07 -1.24
C SER A 143 -3.21 -2.53 -2.16
N ALA A 144 -2.09 -2.04 -1.59
CA ALA A 144 -0.95 -1.57 -2.36
C ALA A 144 -0.32 -2.69 -3.22
N LEU A 145 -0.14 -3.88 -2.65
CA LEU A 145 0.38 -5.06 -3.36
C LEU A 145 -0.59 -5.57 -4.42
N THR A 146 -1.89 -5.45 -4.19
CA THR A 146 -2.91 -5.75 -5.20
C THR A 146 -2.74 -4.84 -6.41
N LEU A 147 -2.66 -3.52 -6.21
CA LEU A 147 -2.42 -2.56 -7.29
C LEU A 147 -1.09 -2.80 -8.02
N LEU A 148 -0.04 -3.15 -7.27
CA LEU A 148 1.25 -3.52 -7.86
C LEU A 148 1.12 -4.78 -8.74
N SER A 149 0.41 -5.81 -8.27
CA SER A 149 0.18 -7.04 -9.03
C SER A 149 -0.54 -6.76 -10.35
N LEU A 150 -1.60 -5.96 -10.31
CA LEU A 150 -2.35 -5.48 -11.48
C LEU A 150 -1.43 -4.76 -12.48
N LEU A 151 -0.66 -3.78 -12.01
CA LEU A 151 0.28 -3.03 -12.84
C LEU A 151 1.30 -3.95 -13.52
N LEU A 152 1.95 -4.81 -12.74
CA LEU A 152 2.98 -5.72 -13.25
C LEU A 152 2.41 -6.66 -14.32
N LEU A 153 1.16 -7.10 -14.14
CA LEU A 153 0.48 -7.96 -15.09
C LEU A 153 0.17 -7.23 -16.40
N CYS A 154 -0.35 -6.00 -16.33
CA CYS A 154 -0.57 -5.15 -17.50
C CYS A 154 0.74 -4.90 -18.27
N GLN A 155 1.86 -4.76 -17.56
CA GLN A 155 3.18 -4.58 -18.14
C GLN A 155 3.82 -5.89 -18.65
N GLY A 156 3.13 -7.03 -18.59
CA GLY A 156 3.63 -8.32 -19.09
C GLY A 156 4.59 -9.05 -18.14
N HIS A 157 4.75 -8.57 -16.91
CA HIS A 157 5.61 -9.17 -15.88
C HIS A 157 4.84 -10.20 -15.03
N ALA A 158 4.20 -11.18 -15.67
CA ALA A 158 3.28 -12.10 -14.99
C ALA A 158 3.86 -12.81 -13.76
N PHE A 159 5.12 -13.24 -13.80
CA PHE A 159 5.76 -13.87 -12.63
C PHE A 159 5.84 -12.93 -11.43
N ARG A 160 6.26 -11.68 -11.64
CA ARG A 160 6.34 -10.68 -10.56
C ARG A 160 4.95 -10.28 -10.06
N ALA A 161 3.96 -10.23 -10.95
CA ALA A 161 2.56 -10.01 -10.58
C ALA A 161 2.03 -11.14 -9.68
N GLY A 162 2.33 -12.39 -10.03
CA GLY A 162 2.02 -13.57 -9.22
C GLY A 162 2.67 -13.53 -7.84
N LEU A 163 3.96 -13.16 -7.78
CA LEU A 163 4.66 -12.97 -6.49
C LEU A 163 3.95 -11.92 -5.63
N ALA A 164 3.67 -10.73 -6.19
CA ALA A 164 2.96 -9.69 -5.47
C ALA A 164 1.58 -10.17 -4.96
N ALA A 165 0.83 -10.91 -5.78
CA ALA A 165 -0.45 -11.50 -5.39
C ALA A 165 -0.30 -12.52 -4.26
N GLY A 166 0.72 -13.38 -4.28
CA GLY A 166 0.96 -14.32 -3.18
C GLY A 166 1.35 -13.62 -1.88
N VAL A 167 2.08 -12.50 -1.95
CA VAL A 167 2.38 -11.68 -0.78
C VAL A 167 1.12 -11.02 -0.20
N VAL A 168 0.12 -10.67 -1.04
CA VAL A 168 -1.20 -10.21 -0.55
C VAL A 168 -1.81 -11.22 0.41
N ALA A 169 -1.70 -12.52 0.11
CA ALA A 169 -2.24 -13.57 0.96
C ALA A 169 -1.65 -13.57 2.38
N GLY A 170 -0.35 -13.25 2.50
CA GLY A 170 0.32 -13.17 3.79
C GLY A 170 -0.06 -11.95 4.62
N PHE A 171 -0.50 -10.86 3.99
CA PHE A 171 -0.97 -9.67 4.70
C PHE A 171 -2.46 -9.73 5.01
N LYS A 172 -3.27 -10.13 4.02
CA LYS A 172 -4.72 -10.18 4.12
C LYS A 172 -5.26 -11.23 3.14
N LEU A 173 -5.43 -12.49 3.58
CA LEU A 173 -5.84 -13.60 2.70
C LEU A 173 -7.15 -13.32 1.98
N ILE A 174 -8.11 -12.70 2.66
CA ILE A 174 -9.41 -12.31 2.07
C ILE A 174 -9.27 -11.29 0.91
N CYS A 175 -8.13 -10.61 0.77
CA CYS A 175 -7.84 -9.73 -0.37
C CYS A 175 -7.24 -10.46 -1.57
N LEU A 176 -6.75 -11.70 -1.41
CA LEU A 176 -6.15 -12.50 -2.49
C LEU A 176 -7.06 -12.70 -3.73
N PRO A 177 -8.40 -12.85 -3.60
CA PRO A 177 -9.27 -12.98 -4.76
C PRO A 177 -9.18 -11.80 -5.74
N LEU A 178 -8.88 -10.58 -5.26
CA LEU A 178 -8.86 -9.38 -6.10
C LEU A 178 -7.82 -9.47 -7.24
N PRO A 179 -6.51 -9.68 -6.98
CA PRO A 179 -5.53 -9.84 -8.05
C PRO A 179 -5.74 -11.11 -8.88
N ILE A 180 -6.30 -12.20 -8.30
CA ILE A 180 -6.59 -13.43 -9.04
C ILE A 180 -7.69 -13.21 -10.08
N VAL A 181 -8.82 -12.62 -9.68
CA VAL A 181 -9.93 -12.33 -10.61
C VAL A 181 -9.46 -11.40 -11.71
N PHE A 182 -8.70 -10.35 -11.38
CA PHE A 182 -8.10 -9.49 -12.38
C PHE A 182 -7.20 -10.28 -13.35
N ALA A 183 -6.34 -11.16 -12.83
CA ALA A 183 -5.45 -11.96 -13.67
C ALA A 183 -6.23 -12.90 -14.61
N ILE A 184 -7.32 -13.50 -14.14
CA ILE A 184 -8.23 -14.29 -14.97
C ILE A 184 -8.81 -13.43 -16.09
N CYS A 185 -9.41 -12.27 -15.76
CA CYS A 185 -9.99 -11.37 -16.75
C CYS A 185 -8.96 -10.83 -17.75
N TRP A 186 -7.72 -10.59 -17.32
CA TRP A 186 -6.65 -10.04 -18.15
C TRP A 186 -6.02 -11.10 -19.07
N LEU A 187 -5.80 -12.31 -18.57
CA LEU A 187 -5.09 -13.36 -19.30
C LEU A 187 -6.03 -14.26 -20.11
N ALA A 188 -7.28 -14.46 -19.70
CA ALA A 188 -8.22 -15.33 -20.41
C ALA A 188 -8.44 -14.93 -21.89
N PRO A 189 -8.58 -13.64 -22.25
CA PRO A 189 -8.77 -13.24 -23.64
C PRO A 189 -7.53 -13.43 -24.51
N THR A 190 -6.33 -13.43 -23.93
CA THR A 190 -5.06 -13.45 -24.69
C THR A 190 -4.53 -14.86 -24.91
N VAL A 191 -5.02 -15.85 -24.16
CA VAL A 191 -4.62 -17.28 -24.19
C VAL A 191 -3.11 -17.44 -24.38
N GLN A 192 -2.29 -16.72 -23.61
CA GLN A 192 -0.84 -16.88 -23.62
C GLN A 192 -0.42 -17.84 -22.50
N PRO A 193 -0.23 -19.15 -22.77
CA PRO A 193 -0.05 -20.14 -21.70
C PRO A 193 1.22 -19.89 -20.90
N GLY A 194 2.24 -19.28 -21.52
CA GLY A 194 3.46 -18.86 -20.85
C GLY A 194 3.24 -17.80 -19.76
N GLN A 195 2.35 -16.83 -19.99
CA GLN A 195 2.04 -15.79 -19.00
C GLN A 195 1.26 -16.38 -17.82
N ILE A 196 0.28 -17.25 -18.10
CA ILE A 196 -0.48 -17.96 -17.06
C ILE A 196 0.47 -18.78 -16.18
N LYS A 197 1.32 -19.62 -16.80
CA LYS A 197 2.32 -20.42 -16.06
C LYS A 197 3.21 -19.56 -15.19
N ARG A 198 3.75 -18.45 -15.74
CA ARG A 198 4.59 -17.51 -15.00
C ARG A 198 3.86 -16.91 -13.79
N TYR A 199 2.63 -16.43 -13.98
CA TYR A 199 1.81 -15.90 -12.88
C TYR A 199 1.59 -16.93 -11.77
N CYS A 200 1.14 -18.13 -12.14
CA CYS A 200 0.92 -19.22 -11.19
C CYS A 200 2.22 -19.62 -10.46
N SER A 201 3.36 -19.67 -11.16
CA SER A 201 4.66 -19.96 -10.53
C SER A 201 5.07 -18.90 -9.52
N GLY A 202 4.86 -17.61 -9.83
CA GLY A 202 5.14 -16.53 -8.89
C GLY A 202 4.25 -16.59 -7.65
N LEU A 203 2.95 -16.82 -7.85
CA LEU A 203 1.98 -16.99 -6.78
C LEU A 203 2.35 -18.19 -5.89
N ALA A 204 2.62 -19.35 -6.49
CA ALA A 204 3.01 -20.55 -5.77
C ALA A 204 4.29 -20.34 -4.97
N LEU A 205 5.32 -19.71 -5.55
CA LEU A 205 6.57 -19.43 -4.86
C LEU A 205 6.37 -18.57 -3.60
N ALA A 206 5.59 -17.50 -3.69
CA ALA A 206 5.31 -16.64 -2.55
C ALA A 206 4.54 -17.38 -1.45
N LEU A 207 3.50 -18.15 -1.82
CA LEU A 207 2.71 -18.95 -0.87
C LEU A 207 3.53 -20.05 -0.21
N SER A 208 4.32 -20.80 -0.98
CA SER A 208 5.20 -21.85 -0.46
C SER A 208 6.27 -21.27 0.46
N THR A 209 6.85 -20.11 0.12
CA THR A 209 7.81 -19.42 1.00
C THR A 209 7.15 -19.03 2.32
N GLY A 210 5.94 -18.48 2.28
CA GLY A 210 5.18 -18.15 3.49
C GLY A 210 4.89 -19.39 4.35
N ALA A 211 4.47 -20.50 3.73
CA ALA A 211 4.24 -21.77 4.42
C ALA A 211 5.52 -22.33 5.05
N LEU A 212 6.66 -22.27 4.36
CA LEU A 212 7.95 -22.70 4.89
C LEU A 212 8.38 -21.86 6.09
N VAL A 213 8.21 -20.53 6.03
CA VAL A 213 8.50 -19.65 7.17
C VAL A 213 7.71 -20.07 8.40
N LEU A 214 6.44 -20.47 8.24
CA LEU A 214 5.61 -20.95 9.35
C LEU A 214 5.95 -22.35 9.83
N ALA A 215 6.48 -23.21 8.96
CA ALA A 215 6.85 -24.56 9.33
C ALA A 215 8.17 -24.63 10.13
N PHE A 216 9.08 -23.68 9.88
CA PHE A 216 10.44 -23.69 10.45
C PHE A 216 10.70 -22.61 11.51
N ARG A 217 9.73 -21.72 11.77
CA ARG A 217 9.77 -20.76 12.87
C ARG A 217 8.80 -21.19 13.94
#